data_AF-K2C7D2-F1
#
_entry.id   AF-K2C7D2-F1
#
_cell.length_a   1.000
_cell.length_b   1.000
_cell.length_c   1.000
_cell.angle_alpha   90.00
_cell.angle_beta   90.00
_cell.angle_gamma   90.00
#
_symmetry.space_group_name_H-M   'P 1'
#
loop_
_entity.id
_entity.type
_entity.pdbx_description
1 polymer ?
#
loop_
_entity_poly.entity_id
_entity_poly.type
_entity_poly.pdbx_seq_one_letter_code
_entity_poly.pdbx_strand_id
1 'polypeptide(L)'
;MPNPPFNFFDPSNPIYSHPRFLPGSVMTNCVMEDTMLSEGCRIENASIKHSIIGLRSQICSGVKIKDCILMGNDYYERDWAAEGKKLPLHIGCDCSIEGAIIDKNARLGDGVIIHPFPRGSEMDGAQWVVRDGIVVIPKNSQILPGTVIAP
;
A
#
# COMPACT_ATOMS: atom_id res chain seq x y z
N MET A 1 -9.06 -7.34 -14.66
CA MET A 1 -8.13 -7.14 -15.81
C MET A 1 -8.20 -8.28 -16.83
N PRO A 2 -8.94 -8.15 -17.95
CA PRO A 2 -8.91 -9.18 -18.98
C PRO A 2 -7.62 -9.07 -19.82
N ASN A 3 -6.83 -10.15 -19.82
CA ASN A 3 -5.63 -10.37 -20.65
C ASN A 3 -4.38 -9.52 -20.32
N PRO A 4 -3.79 -9.66 -19.12
CA PRO A 4 -2.51 -9.00 -18.82
C PRO A 4 -1.40 -9.53 -19.75
N PRO A 5 -0.48 -8.66 -20.23
CA PRO A 5 0.61 -9.09 -21.10
C PRO A 5 1.60 -10.04 -20.41
N PHE A 6 1.56 -10.09 -19.07
CA PHE A 6 2.38 -10.97 -18.26
C PHE A 6 1.47 -11.88 -17.41
N ASN A 7 1.58 -13.19 -17.62
CA ASN A 7 0.72 -14.19 -16.98
C ASN A 7 1.45 -14.93 -15.86
N PHE A 8 1.21 -14.55 -14.61
CA PHE A 8 1.73 -15.25 -13.43
C PHE A 8 1.05 -16.61 -13.15
N PHE A 9 -0.02 -16.95 -13.89
CA PHE A 9 -0.80 -18.18 -13.73
C PHE A 9 -0.48 -19.23 -14.80
N ASP A 10 0.60 -19.08 -15.58
CA ASP A 10 1.03 -20.12 -16.53
C ASP A 10 1.65 -21.32 -15.78
N PRO A 11 0.99 -22.50 -15.75
CA PRO A 11 1.52 -23.67 -15.08
C PRO A 11 2.74 -24.27 -15.79
N SER A 12 2.96 -23.95 -17.08
CA SER A 12 4.09 -24.44 -17.88
C SER A 12 5.34 -23.59 -17.70
N ASN A 13 5.18 -22.30 -17.41
CA ASN A 13 6.27 -21.35 -17.18
C ASN A 13 6.08 -20.58 -15.85
N PRO A 14 6.10 -21.28 -14.71
CA PRO A 14 5.86 -20.65 -13.42
C PRO A 14 6.97 -19.65 -13.04
N ILE A 15 6.57 -18.52 -12.45
CA ILE A 15 7.49 -17.55 -11.87
C ILE A 15 7.67 -17.86 -10.38
N TYR A 16 8.88 -18.28 -10.00
CA TYR A 16 9.20 -18.62 -8.62
C TYR A 16 9.65 -17.40 -7.80
N SER A 17 9.34 -17.45 -6.51
CA SER A 17 9.82 -16.51 -5.50
C SER A 17 10.13 -17.25 -4.19
N HIS A 18 10.66 -16.54 -3.20
CA HIS A 18 10.99 -17.12 -1.90
C HIS A 18 9.71 -17.59 -1.16
N PRO A 19 9.63 -18.86 -0.71
CA PRO A 19 8.46 -19.37 0.03
C PRO A 19 8.43 -18.79 1.45
N ARG A 20 7.45 -17.92 1.74
CA ARG A 20 7.37 -17.22 3.04
C ARG A 20 6.45 -17.88 4.06
N PHE A 21 5.64 -18.86 3.63
CA PHE A 21 4.66 -19.56 4.47
C PHE A 21 3.76 -18.60 5.26
N LEU A 22 3.33 -17.49 4.63
CA LEU A 22 2.44 -16.53 5.28
C LEU A 22 1.02 -17.11 5.35
N PRO A 23 0.23 -16.72 6.37
CA PRO A 23 -1.16 -17.12 6.41
C PRO A 23 -1.94 -16.52 5.23
N GLY A 24 -3.13 -17.07 4.99
CA GLY A 24 -4.09 -16.41 4.11
C GLY A 24 -4.43 -14.99 4.60
N SER A 25 -4.77 -14.10 3.69
CA SER A 25 -5.17 -12.73 4.02
C SER A 25 -6.57 -12.70 4.61
N VAL A 26 -6.77 -11.86 5.63
CA VAL A 26 -8.04 -11.68 6.32
C VAL A 26 -8.62 -10.32 5.94
N MET A 27 -9.88 -10.32 5.50
CA MET A 27 -10.61 -9.12 5.11
C MET A 27 -11.96 -9.07 5.80
N THR A 28 -12.31 -7.93 6.35
CA THR A 28 -13.60 -7.72 7.03
C THR A 28 -14.29 -6.50 6.42
N ASN A 29 -15.51 -6.68 5.89
CA ASN A 29 -16.33 -5.62 5.29
C ASN A 29 -15.61 -4.77 4.22
N CYS A 30 -14.85 -5.41 3.34
CA CYS A 30 -14.08 -4.72 2.30
C CYS A 30 -14.76 -4.83 0.93
N VAL A 31 -14.58 -3.80 0.10
CA VAL A 31 -14.95 -3.81 -1.33
C VAL A 31 -13.67 -3.80 -2.16
N MET A 32 -13.53 -4.75 -3.07
CA MET A 32 -12.39 -4.86 -3.98
C MET A 32 -12.86 -4.93 -5.43
N GLU A 33 -12.31 -4.07 -6.29
CA GLU A 33 -12.59 -4.03 -7.72
C GLU A 33 -11.25 -3.98 -8.47
N ASP A 34 -11.05 -4.83 -9.48
CA ASP A 34 -9.81 -4.91 -10.28
C ASP A 34 -8.50 -4.90 -9.46
N THR A 35 -8.50 -5.59 -8.32
CA THR A 35 -7.42 -5.54 -7.33
C THR A 35 -6.74 -6.89 -7.17
N MET A 36 -5.41 -6.89 -7.03
CA MET A 36 -4.63 -8.06 -6.64
C MET A 36 -4.27 -7.98 -5.15
N LEU A 37 -4.52 -9.06 -4.41
CA LEU A 37 -4.20 -9.17 -2.99
C LEU A 37 -3.19 -10.29 -2.75
N SER A 38 -2.09 -9.96 -2.10
CA SER A 38 -1.06 -10.92 -1.67
C SER A 38 -1.43 -11.58 -0.33
N GLU A 39 -0.68 -12.62 0.03
CA GLU A 39 -0.77 -13.34 1.31
C GLU A 39 -0.45 -12.48 2.56
N GLY A 40 -0.94 -12.92 3.72
CA GLY A 40 -0.60 -12.35 5.02
C GLY A 40 -1.18 -10.97 5.35
N CYS A 41 -2.10 -10.44 4.54
CA CYS A 41 -2.67 -9.11 4.76
C CYS A 41 -3.80 -9.13 5.80
N ARG A 42 -4.03 -7.99 6.46
CA ARG A 42 -5.21 -7.74 7.30
C ARG A 42 -5.82 -6.40 6.93
N ILE A 43 -7.09 -6.43 6.53
CA ILE A 43 -7.80 -5.28 5.95
C ILE A 43 -9.20 -5.19 6.57
N GLU A 44 -9.56 -4.04 7.11
CA GLU A 44 -10.84 -3.83 7.79
C GLU A 44 -11.57 -2.62 7.18
N ASN A 45 -12.86 -2.75 6.86
CA ASN A 45 -13.75 -1.68 6.37
C ASN A 45 -13.13 -0.77 5.28
N ALA A 46 -12.51 -1.34 4.25
CA ALA A 46 -11.79 -0.59 3.22
C ALA A 46 -12.41 -0.74 1.82
N SER A 47 -12.20 0.28 0.98
CA SER A 47 -12.54 0.24 -0.46
C SER A 47 -11.27 0.34 -1.29
N ILE A 48 -10.99 -0.68 -2.11
CA ILE A 48 -9.75 -0.79 -2.87
C ILE A 48 -10.10 -1.05 -4.34
N LYS A 49 -9.65 -0.17 -5.23
CA LYS A 49 -9.97 -0.22 -6.66
C LYS A 49 -8.71 -0.12 -7.51
N HIS A 50 -8.59 -1.00 -8.50
CA HIS A 50 -7.51 -0.95 -9.48
C HIS A 50 -6.12 -0.83 -8.83
N SER A 51 -5.84 -1.75 -7.91
CA SER A 51 -4.66 -1.67 -7.04
C SER A 51 -3.98 -3.02 -6.82
N ILE A 52 -2.71 -2.95 -6.41
CA ILE A 52 -1.95 -4.12 -5.97
C ILE A 52 -1.64 -3.96 -4.49
N ILE A 53 -2.06 -4.93 -3.68
CA ILE A 53 -1.79 -4.99 -2.24
C ILE A 53 -0.75 -6.08 -1.98
N GLY A 54 0.46 -5.64 -1.65
CA GLY A 54 1.60 -6.48 -1.36
C GLY A 54 1.49 -7.20 -0.02
N LEU A 55 2.34 -8.21 0.16
CA LEU A 55 2.31 -9.11 1.31
C LEU A 55 2.36 -8.39 2.66
N ARG A 56 1.70 -8.95 3.67
CA ARG A 56 1.70 -8.44 5.06
C ARG A 56 1.16 -7.02 5.24
N SER A 57 0.50 -6.45 4.23
CA SER A 57 -0.13 -5.13 4.35
C SER A 57 -1.15 -5.12 5.49
N GLN A 58 -1.06 -4.11 6.35
CA GLN A 58 -2.02 -3.83 7.42
C GLN A 58 -2.75 -2.55 7.03
N ILE A 59 -4.05 -2.64 6.80
CA ILE A 59 -4.88 -1.51 6.33
C ILE A 59 -6.05 -1.34 7.29
N CYS A 60 -6.10 -0.18 7.94
CA CYS A 60 -7.12 0.13 8.94
C CYS A 60 -8.46 0.56 8.31
N SER A 61 -9.44 0.76 9.19
CA SER A 61 -10.83 1.10 8.84
C SER A 61 -10.94 2.41 8.08
N GLY A 62 -11.90 2.48 7.14
CA GLY A 62 -12.26 3.71 6.43
C GLY A 62 -11.32 4.07 5.28
N VAL A 63 -10.29 3.26 5.02
CA VAL A 63 -9.29 3.52 4.00
C VAL A 63 -9.85 3.34 2.59
N LYS A 64 -9.54 4.32 1.71
CA LYS A 64 -9.82 4.27 0.28
C LYS A 64 -8.52 4.25 -0.50
N ILE A 65 -8.33 3.22 -1.33
CA ILE A 65 -7.14 3.07 -2.17
C ILE A 65 -7.58 2.93 -3.62
N LYS A 66 -7.00 3.74 -4.51
CA LYS A 66 -7.31 3.70 -5.93
C LYS A 66 -6.06 3.91 -6.78
N ASP A 67 -5.88 3.15 -7.85
CA ASP A 67 -4.76 3.36 -8.80
C ASP A 67 -3.37 3.31 -8.10
N CYS A 68 -3.23 2.46 -7.07
CA CYS A 68 -2.05 2.37 -6.22
C CYS A 68 -1.36 1.00 -6.24
N ILE A 69 -0.05 1.02 -5.93
CA ILE A 69 0.74 -0.17 -5.58
C ILE A 69 1.20 -0.03 -4.14
N LEU A 70 0.81 -0.97 -3.28
CA LEU A 70 1.36 -1.12 -1.94
C LEU A 70 2.34 -2.28 -1.97
N MET A 71 3.62 -2.05 -1.70
CA MET A 71 4.65 -3.09 -1.71
C MET A 71 4.56 -4.04 -0.51
N GLY A 72 3.84 -3.64 0.53
CA GLY A 72 3.61 -4.43 1.74
C GLY A 72 4.73 -4.32 2.78
N ASN A 73 4.88 -5.33 3.63
CA ASN A 73 5.79 -5.28 4.76
C ASN A 73 6.77 -6.47 4.78
N ASP A 74 8.01 -6.19 5.18
CA ASP A 74 9.05 -7.22 5.34
C ASP A 74 8.81 -8.10 6.58
N TYR A 75 8.03 -7.62 7.56
CA TYR A 75 7.72 -8.30 8.82
C TYR A 75 6.35 -7.85 9.39
N TYR A 76 5.84 -8.58 10.38
CA TYR A 76 4.74 -8.11 11.22
C TYR A 76 5.31 -7.40 12.45
N GLU A 77 4.67 -6.31 12.83
CA GLU A 77 5.05 -5.54 14.00
C GLU A 77 4.24 -5.97 15.22
N ARG A 78 4.91 -6.13 16.37
CA ARG A 78 4.24 -6.52 17.63
C ARG A 78 4.00 -5.34 18.55
N ASP A 79 5.03 -4.54 18.80
CA ASP A 79 4.96 -3.38 19.69
C ASP A 79 5.84 -2.25 19.16
N TRP A 80 5.24 -1.39 18.34
CA TRP A 80 5.94 -0.29 17.69
C TRP A 80 6.35 0.82 18.66
N ALA A 81 5.60 0.99 19.75
CA ALA A 81 5.84 2.02 20.75
C ALA A 81 7.05 1.65 21.62
N ALA A 82 7.14 0.38 22.05
CA ALA A 82 8.31 -0.11 22.77
C ALA A 82 9.60 -0.06 21.93
N GLU A 83 9.49 -0.17 20.60
CA GLU A 83 10.60 -0.03 19.65
C GLU A 83 10.95 1.43 19.32
N GLY A 84 10.29 2.42 19.96
CA GLY A 84 10.58 3.84 19.78
C GLY A 84 10.15 4.42 18.42
N LYS A 85 9.25 3.75 17.70
CA LYS A 85 8.72 4.23 16.42
C LYS A 85 7.61 5.25 16.66
N LYS A 86 7.38 6.16 15.70
CA LYS A 86 6.34 7.21 15.85
C LYS A 86 4.95 6.76 15.40
N LEU A 87 4.89 5.76 14.53
CA LEU A 87 3.65 5.25 13.94
C LEU A 87 3.70 3.71 13.87
N PRO A 88 2.55 3.01 13.84
CA PRO A 88 2.50 1.58 13.56
C PRO A 88 2.82 1.27 12.09
N LEU A 89 3.17 0.02 11.79
CA LEU A 89 3.49 -0.48 10.46
C LEU A 89 2.23 -0.79 9.66
N HIS A 90 1.47 0.26 9.36
CA HIS A 90 0.18 0.16 8.68
C HIS A 90 -0.15 1.40 7.85
N ILE A 91 -1.25 1.30 7.11
CA ILE A 91 -2.01 2.44 6.63
C ILE A 91 -3.07 2.76 7.69
N GLY A 92 -2.96 3.93 8.30
CA GLY A 92 -3.85 4.41 9.37
C GLY A 92 -5.30 4.58 8.93
N CYS A 93 -6.18 4.83 9.89
CA CYS A 93 -7.62 4.98 9.66
C CYS A 93 -7.93 6.14 8.71
N ASP A 94 -9.02 6.01 7.97
CA ASP A 94 -9.61 7.09 7.16
C ASP A 94 -8.65 7.76 6.15
N CYS A 95 -7.62 7.03 5.69
CA CYS A 95 -6.73 7.50 4.64
C CYS A 95 -7.41 7.44 3.26
N SER A 96 -7.07 8.37 2.38
CA SER A 96 -7.48 8.37 0.97
C SER A 96 -6.26 8.47 0.08
N ILE A 97 -5.94 7.40 -0.64
CA ILE A 97 -4.69 7.26 -1.40
C ILE A 97 -5.02 6.97 -2.86
N GLU A 98 -4.62 7.86 -3.75
CA GLU A 98 -4.81 7.74 -5.19
C GLU A 98 -3.52 8.00 -5.96
N GLY A 99 -3.20 7.13 -6.93
CA GLY A 99 -2.08 7.32 -7.85
C GLY A 99 -0.70 7.27 -7.19
N ALA A 100 -0.50 6.31 -6.28
CA ALA A 100 0.70 6.23 -5.47
C ALA A 100 1.38 4.86 -5.45
N ILE A 101 2.70 4.86 -5.27
CA ILE A 101 3.50 3.68 -4.92
C ILE A 101 3.92 3.84 -3.46
N ILE A 102 3.43 2.95 -2.61
CA ILE A 102 3.79 2.88 -1.20
C ILE A 102 4.81 1.77 -1.03
N ASP A 103 6.07 2.13 -0.84
CA ASP A 103 7.15 1.17 -0.71
C ASP A 103 7.14 0.49 0.69
N LYS A 104 7.98 -0.52 0.85
CA LYS A 104 7.93 -1.44 1.97
C LYS A 104 8.09 -0.73 3.30
N ASN A 105 7.35 -1.21 4.30
CA ASN A 105 7.45 -0.75 5.68
C ASN A 105 7.16 0.74 5.87
N ALA A 106 6.55 1.41 4.88
CA ALA A 106 6.07 2.77 5.04
C ALA A 106 4.93 2.80 6.08
N ARG A 107 4.83 3.93 6.78
CA ARG A 107 3.88 4.14 7.87
C ARG A 107 3.08 5.39 7.55
N LEU A 108 1.79 5.23 7.33
CA LEU A 108 0.89 6.35 7.10
C LEU A 108 0.01 6.49 8.33
N GLY A 109 0.06 7.65 8.97
CA GLY A 109 -0.83 7.97 10.09
C GLY A 109 -2.27 8.16 9.64
N ASP A 110 -3.18 8.28 10.59
CA ASP A 110 -4.61 8.44 10.32
C ASP A 110 -4.91 9.70 9.49
N GLY A 111 -5.88 9.60 8.60
CA GLY A 111 -6.38 10.72 7.79
C GLY A 111 -5.39 11.26 6.76
N VAL A 112 -4.36 10.49 6.39
CA VAL A 112 -3.44 10.88 5.31
C VAL A 112 -4.17 10.88 3.97
N ILE A 113 -3.98 11.95 3.19
CA ILE A 113 -4.56 12.12 1.86
C ILE A 113 -3.43 12.23 0.83
N ILE A 114 -3.49 11.40 -0.20
CA ILE A 114 -2.56 11.39 -1.32
C ILE A 114 -3.37 11.45 -2.62
N HIS A 115 -3.08 12.45 -3.45
CA HIS A 115 -3.64 12.60 -4.79
C HIS A 115 -2.54 12.53 -5.87
N PRO A 116 -2.87 12.03 -7.06
CA PRO A 116 -1.94 12.03 -8.18
C PRO A 116 -1.65 13.47 -8.64
N PHE A 117 -0.45 13.65 -9.18
CA PHE A 117 -0.02 14.89 -9.79
C PHE A 117 -0.23 14.85 -11.31
N PRO A 118 -0.25 16.02 -11.97
CA PRO A 118 -0.21 16.07 -13.42
C PRO A 118 0.96 15.24 -13.97
N ARG A 119 0.74 14.59 -15.11
CA ARG A 119 1.79 13.84 -15.79
C ARG A 119 2.99 14.74 -16.10
N GLY A 120 4.20 14.23 -15.92
CA GLY A 120 5.45 14.98 -16.05
C GLY A 120 5.81 15.82 -14.83
N SER A 121 5.02 15.80 -13.74
CA SER A 121 5.40 16.45 -12.49
C SER A 121 6.53 15.72 -11.80
N GLU A 122 7.50 16.50 -11.32
CA GLU A 122 8.68 16.06 -10.58
C GLU A 122 8.79 16.93 -9.32
N MET A 123 8.82 16.31 -8.14
CA MET A 123 8.93 17.03 -6.88
C MET A 123 9.56 16.16 -5.80
N ASP A 124 10.35 16.77 -4.92
CA ASP A 124 10.91 16.10 -3.76
C ASP A 124 10.30 16.67 -2.48
N GLY A 125 9.63 15.80 -1.73
CA GLY A 125 9.18 16.07 -0.37
C GLY A 125 10.13 15.44 0.66
N ALA A 126 9.85 15.66 1.95
CA ALA A 126 10.72 15.17 3.03
C ALA A 126 10.71 13.64 3.20
N GLN A 127 9.58 12.99 2.91
CA GLN A 127 9.34 11.56 3.12
C GLN A 127 8.57 10.93 1.94
N TRP A 128 8.54 11.63 0.81
CA TRP A 128 7.82 11.27 -0.39
C TRP A 128 8.41 12.02 -1.57
N VAL A 129 8.22 11.50 -2.78
CA VAL A 129 8.64 12.16 -4.03
C VAL A 129 7.54 11.99 -5.07
N VAL A 130 7.53 12.85 -6.09
CA VAL A 130 6.69 12.72 -7.28
C VAL A 130 7.58 12.46 -8.47
N ARG A 131 7.26 11.42 -9.25
CA ARG A 131 7.93 11.07 -10.51
C ARG A 131 6.87 10.83 -11.58
N ASP A 132 6.94 11.54 -12.70
CA ASP A 132 5.93 11.54 -13.78
C ASP A 132 4.47 11.64 -13.28
N GLY A 133 4.23 12.42 -12.23
CA GLY A 133 2.90 12.57 -11.63
C GLY A 133 2.48 11.50 -10.61
N ILE A 134 3.29 10.46 -10.40
CA ILE A 134 3.03 9.39 -9.42
C ILE A 134 3.68 9.74 -8.09
N VAL A 135 2.92 9.69 -7.00
CA VAL A 135 3.46 9.85 -5.64
C VAL A 135 4.16 8.57 -5.21
N VAL A 136 5.41 8.67 -4.77
CA VAL A 136 6.17 7.54 -4.22
C VAL A 136 6.48 7.83 -2.75
N ILE A 137 6.06 6.92 -1.87
CA ILE A 137 6.43 6.92 -0.46
C ILE A 137 7.58 5.91 -0.29
N PRO A 138 8.83 6.35 -0.03
CA PRO A 138 9.98 5.46 0.06
C PRO A 138 9.92 4.47 1.23
N LYS A 139 10.79 3.44 1.15
CA LYS A 139 10.92 2.41 2.18
C LYS A 139 11.14 3.02 3.57
N ASN A 140 10.41 2.51 4.56
CA ASN A 140 10.47 2.94 5.97
C ASN A 140 10.05 4.40 6.23
N SER A 141 9.53 5.12 5.23
CA SER A 141 9.08 6.50 5.40
C SER A 141 7.89 6.59 6.36
N GLN A 142 7.79 7.72 7.05
CA GLN A 142 6.73 7.99 8.02
C GLN A 142 5.98 9.25 7.62
N ILE A 143 4.73 9.08 7.18
CA ILE A 143 3.83 10.16 6.84
C ILE A 143 2.92 10.41 8.03
N LEU A 144 3.03 11.60 8.63
CA LEU A 144 2.32 11.93 9.87
C LEU A 144 0.80 12.03 9.64
N PRO A 145 -0.02 11.81 10.70
CA PRO A 145 -1.47 11.92 10.60
C PRO A 145 -1.92 13.25 9.99
N GLY A 146 -2.96 13.22 9.16
CA GLY A 146 -3.55 14.39 8.49
C GLY A 146 -2.68 15.03 7.41
N THR A 147 -1.54 14.44 7.04
CA THR A 147 -0.70 14.96 5.94
C THR A 147 -1.47 14.89 4.62
N VAL A 148 -1.44 15.98 3.86
CA VAL A 148 -1.99 16.06 2.51
C VAL A 148 -0.86 16.20 1.49
N ILE A 149 -0.81 15.29 0.53
CA ILE A 149 0.12 15.28 -0.60
C ILE A 149 -0.72 15.42 -1.88
N ALA A 150 -0.75 16.62 -2.44
CA ALA A 150 -1.57 16.96 -3.61
C ALA A 150 -0.92 18.13 -4.41
N PRO A 151 -1.32 18.33 -5.67
CA PRO A 151 -0.86 19.44 -6.53
C PRO A 151 -1.07 20.85 -5.98
#